data_AF-A0A509L3R4-F1
#
_entry.id   AF-A0A509L3R4-F1
#
_cell.length_a   1.000
_cell.length_b   1.000
_cell.length_c   1.000
_cell.angle_alpha   90.00
_cell.angle_beta   90.00
_cell.angle_gamma   90.00
#
_symmetry.space_group_name_H-M   'P 1'
#
loop_
_entity.id
_entity.type
_entity.pdbx_description
1 polymer ?
#
loop_
_entity_poly.entity_id
_entity_poly.type
_entity_poly.pdbx_seq_one_letter_code
_entity_poly.pdbx_strand_id
1 'polypeptide(L)'
;MTAILRSRNFQLCLALLLGAVVMMLPRPEGTRFKVSGDRNQLFYHTISSQYSMVPGDKTGTGSYVVESKYPTGSTYSGSYLKEKAGSFEGTDVQVEYVNGLSPKAKRFLAVLAVLVFLFMVEPIPLEITAILIGVFLVVMQVVDVKTAWAPYMHPVVVFIMCCLIFAIALDKAGITKRLGHFIVTKAGTSVTKFTFIISIGLGLASSFMHDAAAVSIGIVTMLPLMRAAGIEPHSRTAKFMMISLAFACSCGGMGTLVGGGRTMVSAAFLKEFTGIEITFMDWIKYAMPMAIVTVPAAVGVVYLVFRPDPSLKLPKLDEEIGPWSFQEKITVLIISISFILWLTKGFHGLHYSVTGMLGVAALILTGILKWDDIHENLEWGTALFIFGGGISLGLAMGHSGAAAYFANLFFPLVKGGGWLLLFAGVAVFGALVTNAMANVAAAALILPIVIPMAQLEGVDPTVLALCLGTATSFAMLLVIGCPPNAIAYSFKYFKASDITRVGLVATPVLLILLISVAAVWWKILGLV
;
A
#
# COMPACT_ATOMS: atom_id res chain seq x y z
N MET A 1 18.12 9.71 -30.18
CA MET A 1 17.64 10.41 -28.96
C MET A 1 16.87 9.47 -28.02
N THR A 2 15.95 8.64 -28.51
CA THR A 2 15.17 7.66 -27.72
C THR A 2 15.98 6.54 -27.06
N ALA A 3 17.12 6.12 -27.63
CA ALA A 3 17.98 5.09 -27.02
C ALA A 3 18.78 5.59 -25.80
N ILE A 4 19.23 6.85 -25.82
CA ILE A 4 19.99 7.46 -24.71
C ILE A 4 19.05 7.69 -23.51
N LEU A 5 17.83 8.16 -23.76
CA LEU A 5 16.80 8.37 -22.73
C LEU A 5 16.37 7.08 -22.01
N ARG A 6 16.58 5.90 -22.64
CA ARG A 6 16.31 4.58 -22.06
C ARG A 6 17.53 3.92 -21.41
N SER A 7 18.71 4.55 -21.48
CA SER A 7 19.90 4.02 -20.82
C SER A 7 19.74 4.11 -19.31
N ARG A 8 19.96 2.99 -18.61
CA ARG A 8 19.96 2.92 -17.14
C ARG A 8 20.81 4.03 -16.52
N ASN A 9 22.03 4.23 -17.03
CA ASN A 9 22.95 5.22 -16.48
C ASN A 9 22.41 6.65 -16.65
N PHE A 10 21.78 6.93 -17.79
CA PHE A 10 21.15 8.23 -18.03
C PHE A 10 19.98 8.46 -17.07
N GLN A 11 19.12 7.46 -16.88
CA GLN A 11 17.98 7.54 -15.95
C GLN A 11 18.44 7.74 -14.50
N LEU A 12 19.51 7.07 -14.07
CA LEU A 12 20.09 7.26 -12.75
C LEU A 12 20.67 8.67 -12.57
N CYS A 13 21.42 9.17 -13.56
CA CYS A 13 21.92 10.55 -13.55
C CYS A 13 20.77 11.57 -13.51
N LEU A 14 19.71 11.33 -14.27
CA LEU A 14 18.52 12.18 -14.29
C LEU A 14 17.81 12.18 -12.93
N ALA A 15 17.69 11.03 -12.28
CA ALA A 15 17.12 10.93 -10.94
C ALA A 15 17.89 11.79 -9.93
N LEU A 16 19.23 11.66 -9.91
CA LEU A 16 20.09 12.47 -9.04
C LEU A 16 20.03 13.96 -9.37
N LEU A 17 19.95 14.30 -10.66
CA LEU A 17 19.80 15.68 -11.11
C LEU A 17 18.47 16.28 -10.64
N LEU A 18 17.37 15.52 -10.64
CA LEU A 18 16.10 15.98 -10.05
C LEU A 18 16.25 16.31 -8.57
N GLY A 19 16.94 15.46 -7.80
CA GLY A 19 17.24 15.73 -6.39
C GLY A 19 18.07 17.01 -6.20
N ALA A 20 19.11 17.21 -7.03
CA ALA A 20 19.94 18.40 -7.01
C ALA A 20 19.14 19.67 -7.35
N VAL A 21 18.25 19.60 -8.35
CA VAL A 21 17.34 20.71 -8.72
C VAL A 21 16.43 21.06 -7.54
N VAL A 22 15.83 20.09 -6.86
CA VAL A 22 15.01 20.34 -5.66
C VAL A 22 15.82 21.02 -4.55
N MET A 23 17.11 20.65 -4.39
CA MET A 23 18.01 21.32 -3.46
C MET A 23 18.34 22.77 -3.86
N MET A 24 18.40 23.08 -5.16
CA MET A 24 18.68 24.43 -5.66
C MET A 24 17.45 25.36 -5.58
N LEU A 25 16.23 24.82 -5.61
CA LEU A 25 15.01 25.63 -5.53
C LEU A 25 14.96 26.44 -4.22
N PRO A 26 14.45 27.70 -4.25
CA PRO A 26 14.34 28.52 -3.07
C PRO A 26 13.45 27.83 -2.02
N ARG A 27 13.92 27.81 -0.77
CA ARG A 27 13.20 27.19 0.34
C ARG A 27 12.14 28.17 0.86
N PRO A 28 10.85 27.79 0.91
CA PRO A 28 9.84 28.63 1.55
C PRO A 28 10.04 28.57 3.08
N GLU A 29 10.43 29.69 3.70
CA GLU A 29 10.59 29.78 5.16
C GLU A 29 9.26 29.69 5.93
N GLY A 30 8.15 30.04 5.28
CA GLY A 30 6.86 30.21 5.95
C GLY A 30 6.86 31.42 6.89
N THR A 31 5.75 31.59 7.60
CA THR A 31 5.51 32.69 8.54
C THR A 31 5.11 32.20 9.93
N ARG A 32 4.79 30.90 10.06
CA ARG A 32 4.26 30.28 11.28
C ARG A 32 5.22 29.24 11.83
N PHE A 33 5.43 29.31 13.14
CA PHE A 33 6.34 28.43 13.87
C PHE A 33 5.68 27.93 15.14
N LYS A 34 5.87 26.65 15.44
CA LYS A 34 5.45 26.06 16.71
C LYS A 34 6.62 26.15 17.67
N VAL A 35 6.38 26.76 18.81
CA VAL A 35 7.33 26.83 19.92
C VAL A 35 6.87 25.83 20.98
N SER A 36 7.77 24.96 21.43
CA SER A 36 7.51 23.98 22.49
C SER A 36 8.56 24.09 23.58
N GLY A 37 8.20 23.71 24.81
CA GLY A 37 9.13 23.72 25.95
C GLY A 37 9.20 25.03 26.73
N ASP A 38 8.46 26.07 26.31
CA ASP A 38 8.40 27.37 26.98
C ASP A 38 7.22 27.42 27.97
N ARG A 39 7.37 26.75 29.12
CA ARG A 39 6.30 26.56 30.13
C ARG A 39 5.77 27.87 30.71
N ASN A 40 6.61 28.89 30.84
CA ASN A 40 6.27 30.18 31.45
C ASN A 40 6.10 31.32 30.42
N GLN A 41 6.13 31.00 29.11
CA GLN A 41 6.04 31.98 28.03
C GLN A 41 7.15 33.07 28.07
N LEU A 42 8.27 32.78 28.75
CA LEU A 42 9.38 33.73 28.92
C LEU A 42 10.11 33.96 27.60
N PHE A 43 10.23 32.90 26.80
CA PHE A 43 10.77 33.00 25.46
C PHE A 43 9.81 33.76 24.54
N TYR A 44 8.50 33.53 24.65
CA TYR A 44 7.50 34.32 23.92
C TYR A 44 7.66 35.83 24.17
N HIS A 45 7.79 36.26 25.42
CA HIS A 45 7.97 37.67 25.75
C HIS A 45 9.15 38.30 25.00
N THR A 46 10.23 37.54 24.81
CA THR A 46 11.46 37.98 24.12
C THR A 46 11.28 38.16 22.60
N ILE A 47 10.31 37.48 22.01
CA ILE A 47 10.00 37.53 20.55
C ILE A 47 8.69 38.25 20.23
N SER A 48 7.92 38.64 21.26
CA SER A 48 6.57 39.23 21.15
C SER A 48 6.50 40.53 20.35
N SER A 49 7.62 41.24 20.22
CA SER A 49 7.74 42.44 19.37
C SER A 49 7.59 42.10 17.89
N GLN A 50 8.10 40.95 17.45
CA GLN A 50 8.13 40.52 16.05
C GLN A 50 7.09 39.44 15.73
N TYR A 51 6.59 38.73 16.73
CA TYR A 51 5.68 37.60 16.56
C TYR A 51 4.39 37.74 17.39
N SER A 52 3.26 37.32 16.83
CA SER A 52 1.96 37.23 17.52
C SER A 52 1.56 35.77 17.73
N MET A 53 0.92 35.46 18.85
CA MET A 53 0.32 34.13 19.05
C MET A 53 -0.90 33.94 18.14
N VAL A 54 -1.01 32.74 17.55
CA VAL A 54 -2.19 32.34 16.77
C VAL A 54 -3.28 31.85 17.74
N PRO A 55 -4.48 32.48 17.79
CA PRO A 55 -5.55 32.07 18.69
C PRO A 55 -6.10 30.68 18.33
N GLY A 56 -6.34 29.82 19.33
CA GLY A 56 -6.97 28.51 19.16
C GLY A 56 -6.01 27.32 19.06
N ASP A 57 -4.70 27.56 18.90
CA ASP A 57 -3.69 26.52 18.65
C ASP A 57 -2.83 26.21 19.90
N LYS A 58 -3.48 26.12 21.07
CA LYS A 58 -2.81 25.77 22.34
C LYS A 58 -2.62 24.26 22.42
N THR A 59 -1.43 23.78 22.05
CA THR A 59 -1.07 22.34 22.05
C THR A 59 -0.45 21.91 23.39
N GLY A 60 -1.17 22.14 24.50
CA GLY A 60 -0.75 21.75 25.86
C GLY A 60 0.01 22.83 26.64
N THR A 61 0.39 22.52 27.89
CA THR A 61 1.14 23.42 28.78
C THR A 61 2.57 23.64 28.27
N GLY A 62 2.87 24.84 27.78
CA GLY A 62 4.20 25.24 27.33
C GLY A 62 4.48 25.09 25.83
N SER A 63 3.43 24.87 25.01
CA SER A 63 3.54 24.86 23.55
C SER A 63 2.50 25.78 22.92
N TYR A 64 2.93 26.59 21.95
CA TYR A 64 2.10 27.57 21.25
C TYR A 64 2.61 27.84 19.83
N VAL A 65 1.71 28.28 18.95
CA VAL A 65 2.07 28.69 17.59
C VAL A 65 2.19 30.21 17.52
N VAL A 66 3.28 30.66 16.90
CA VAL A 66 3.54 32.07 16.61
C VAL A 66 3.53 32.33 15.11
N GLU A 67 3.04 33.51 14.74
CA GLU A 67 3.07 34.02 13.37
C GLU A 67 3.86 35.32 13.33
N SER A 68 4.74 35.47 12.34
CA SER A 68 5.49 36.71 12.15
C SER A 68 4.54 37.87 11.81
N LYS A 69 4.69 38.99 12.53
CA LYS A 69 3.97 40.24 12.24
C LYS A 69 4.47 40.94 10.98
N TYR A 70 5.73 40.68 10.61
CA TYR A 70 6.39 41.28 9.46
C TYR A 70 6.93 40.17 8.56
N PRO A 71 6.23 39.79 7.47
CA PRO A 71 6.62 38.67 6.62
C PRO A 71 7.80 38.99 5.67
N THR A 72 8.54 40.06 5.93
CA THR A 72 9.69 40.54 5.15
C THR A 72 10.84 40.92 6.09
N GLY A 73 12.09 40.62 5.72
CA GLY A 73 13.30 40.89 6.53
C GLY A 73 14.02 39.63 7.03
N SER A 74 15.03 39.76 7.90
CA SER A 74 15.76 38.59 8.46
C SER A 74 15.11 38.01 9.72
N THR A 75 14.26 38.80 10.36
CA THR A 75 13.66 38.58 11.67
C THR A 75 12.43 37.66 11.66
N TYR A 76 11.80 37.47 10.50
CA TYR A 76 10.68 36.54 10.33
C TYR A 76 11.12 35.08 10.15
N SER A 77 12.43 34.84 10.00
CA SER A 77 12.97 33.54 9.64
C SER A 77 12.94 32.56 10.82
N GLY A 78 12.73 31.27 10.53
CA GLY A 78 12.85 30.22 11.55
C GLY A 78 14.27 30.10 12.12
N SER A 79 15.29 30.48 11.34
CA SER A 79 16.68 30.61 11.80
C SER A 79 16.83 31.63 12.92
N TYR A 80 16.19 32.79 12.80
CA TYR A 80 16.21 33.83 13.85
C TYR A 80 15.60 33.31 15.16
N LEU A 81 14.45 32.63 15.08
CA LEU A 81 13.82 32.05 16.26
C LEU A 81 14.67 30.95 16.91
N LYS A 82 15.33 30.10 16.11
CA LYS A 82 16.22 29.06 16.63
C LYS A 82 17.48 29.63 17.28
N GLU A 83 18.07 30.67 16.71
CA GLU A 83 19.24 31.35 17.28
C GLU A 83 18.88 32.02 18.61
N LYS A 84 17.73 32.70 18.67
CA LYS A 84 17.17 33.26 19.90
C LYS A 84 16.86 32.19 20.94
N ALA A 85 16.33 31.03 20.53
CA ALA A 85 16.03 29.93 21.44
C ALA A 85 17.31 29.31 22.01
N GLY A 86 18.34 29.12 21.19
CA GLY A 86 19.63 28.56 21.62
C GLY A 86 20.45 29.48 22.53
N SER A 87 20.16 30.78 22.53
CA SER A 87 20.76 31.77 23.45
C SER A 87 19.93 32.01 24.72
N PHE A 88 18.79 31.34 24.87
CA PHE A 88 17.91 31.51 26.01
C PHE A 88 18.26 30.51 27.12
N GLU A 89 18.78 31.01 28.25
CA GLU A 89 19.10 30.17 29.41
C GLU A 89 17.82 29.74 30.16
N GLY A 90 17.71 28.44 30.48
CA GLY A 90 16.73 27.92 31.45
C GLY A 90 15.54 27.14 30.89
N THR A 91 15.40 26.98 29.57
CA THR A 91 14.35 26.14 28.96
C THR A 91 14.82 25.47 27.67
N ASP A 92 14.49 24.19 27.49
CA ASP A 92 14.72 23.44 26.23
C ASP A 92 13.66 23.84 25.19
N VAL A 93 13.77 25.09 24.71
CA VAL A 93 12.82 25.68 23.78
C VAL A 93 13.09 25.14 22.38
N GLN A 94 12.11 24.45 21.80
CA GLN A 94 12.18 23.92 20.44
C GLN A 94 11.29 24.71 19.50
N VAL A 95 11.84 25.08 18.34
CA VAL A 95 11.14 25.81 17.28
C VAL A 95 10.99 24.93 16.05
N GLU A 96 9.74 24.64 15.68
CA GLU A 96 9.35 23.84 14.53
C GLU A 96 8.65 24.70 13.47
N TYR A 97 8.84 24.35 12.20
CA TYR A 97 8.18 25.01 11.08
C TYR A 97 6.76 24.48 10.92
N VAL A 98 5.77 25.37 10.74
CA VAL A 98 4.36 24.96 10.55
C VAL A 98 3.96 25.04 9.09
N ASN A 99 4.01 26.24 8.49
CA ASN A 99 3.67 26.46 7.08
C ASN A 99 4.90 26.64 6.18
N GLY A 100 6.10 26.56 6.76
CA GLY A 100 7.38 26.63 6.06
C GLY A 100 8.03 25.26 5.91
N LEU A 101 8.93 25.14 4.94
CA LEU A 101 9.69 23.92 4.70
C LEU A 101 10.96 23.96 5.54
N SER A 102 11.10 23.06 6.53
CA SER A 102 12.31 22.97 7.35
C SER A 102 13.55 22.60 6.49
N PRO A 103 14.79 22.86 6.96
CA PRO A 103 16.00 22.44 6.22
C PRO A 103 16.06 20.92 6.03
N LYS A 104 15.65 20.16 7.05
CA LYS A 104 15.54 18.69 6.96
C LYS A 104 14.45 18.27 5.97
N ALA A 105 13.31 18.95 5.98
CA ALA A 105 12.21 18.68 5.04
C ALA A 105 12.65 18.94 3.60
N LYS A 106 13.44 19.98 3.33
CA LYS A 106 13.98 20.23 1.98
C LYS A 106 14.90 19.11 1.50
N ARG A 107 15.81 18.64 2.36
CA ARG A 107 16.67 17.48 2.04
C ARG A 107 15.84 16.22 1.80
N PHE A 108 14.83 16.00 2.63
CA PHE A 108 13.85 14.92 2.45
C PHE A 108 13.12 15.02 1.11
N LEU A 109 12.65 16.21 0.70
CA LEU A 109 11.99 16.39 -0.61
C LEU A 109 12.91 16.06 -1.78
N ALA A 110 14.20 16.40 -1.68
CA ALA A 110 15.17 16.05 -2.71
C ALA A 110 15.33 14.52 -2.81
N VAL A 111 15.44 13.83 -1.67
CA VAL A 111 15.45 12.36 -1.61
C VAL A 111 14.16 11.77 -2.16
N LEU A 112 13.01 12.31 -1.75
CA LEU A 112 11.69 11.87 -2.20
C LEU A 112 11.56 12.02 -3.72
N ALA A 113 11.99 13.13 -4.31
CA ALA A 113 11.94 13.34 -5.76
C ALA A 113 12.78 12.31 -6.52
N VAL A 114 13.99 12.01 -6.03
CA VAL A 114 14.84 10.94 -6.58
C VAL A 114 14.12 9.61 -6.49
N LEU A 115 13.61 9.25 -5.31
CA LEU A 115 12.96 7.96 -5.06
C LEU A 115 11.68 7.79 -5.89
N VAL A 116 10.83 8.81 -5.97
CA VAL A 116 9.62 8.79 -6.81
C VAL A 116 9.97 8.54 -8.26
N PHE A 117 11.01 9.20 -8.77
CA PHE A 117 11.49 8.96 -10.13
C PHE A 117 12.00 7.52 -10.30
N LEU A 118 12.80 7.01 -9.35
CA LEU A 118 13.32 5.64 -9.40
C LEU A 118 12.21 4.58 -9.33
N PHE A 119 11.19 4.77 -8.48
CA PHE A 119 10.03 3.87 -8.39
C PHE A 119 9.12 3.92 -9.62
N MET A 120 9.07 5.06 -10.32
CA MET A 120 8.22 5.22 -11.49
C MET A 120 8.90 4.74 -12.79
N VAL A 121 10.21 4.98 -12.92
CA VAL A 121 10.97 4.64 -14.14
C VAL A 121 11.62 3.26 -14.05
N GLU A 122 11.85 2.76 -12.83
CA GLU A 122 12.43 1.45 -12.55
C GLU A 122 13.75 1.18 -13.31
N PRO A 123 14.73 2.11 -13.32
CA PRO A 123 16.03 1.86 -13.99
C PRO A 123 16.84 0.76 -13.31
N ILE A 124 16.50 0.43 -12.08
CA ILE A 124 17.08 -0.59 -11.21
C ILE A 124 15.95 -1.34 -10.51
N PRO A 125 16.20 -2.56 -9.98
CA PRO A 125 15.19 -3.32 -9.25
C PRO A 125 14.61 -2.51 -8.07
N LEU A 126 13.30 -2.66 -7.84
CA LEU A 126 12.56 -1.90 -6.82
C LEU A 126 13.11 -2.12 -5.40
N GLU A 127 13.67 -3.29 -5.15
CA GLU A 127 14.33 -3.69 -3.91
C GLU A 127 15.57 -2.83 -3.65
N ILE A 128 16.36 -2.56 -4.70
CA ILE A 128 17.54 -1.70 -4.60
C ILE A 128 17.11 -0.25 -4.36
N THR A 129 16.08 0.22 -5.06
CA THR A 129 15.49 1.55 -4.78
C THR A 129 15.03 1.64 -3.32
N ALA A 130 14.40 0.59 -2.79
CA ALA A 130 13.97 0.55 -1.41
C ALA A 130 15.13 0.51 -0.40
N ILE A 131 16.25 -0.15 -0.71
CA ILE A 131 17.49 -0.07 0.09
C ILE A 131 18.08 1.34 0.06
N LEU A 132 18.08 1.98 -1.11
CA LEU A 132 18.58 3.34 -1.28
C LEU A 132 17.81 4.38 -0.48
N ILE A 133 16.57 4.09 -0.04
CA ILE A 133 15.82 4.94 0.90
C ILE A 133 16.66 5.18 2.17
N GLY A 134 17.00 4.12 2.90
CA GLY A 134 17.78 4.24 4.13
C GLY A 134 19.13 4.93 3.90
N VAL A 135 19.81 4.57 2.80
CA VAL A 135 21.11 5.17 2.43
C VAL A 135 20.97 6.67 2.19
N PHE A 136 20.04 7.11 1.35
CA PHE A 136 19.87 8.52 1.01
C PHE A 136 19.39 9.34 2.20
N LEU A 137 18.52 8.79 3.05
CA LEU A 137 18.06 9.46 4.26
C LEU A 137 19.20 9.76 5.23
N VAL A 138 20.15 8.82 5.39
CA VAL A 138 21.34 9.00 6.23
C VAL A 138 22.35 9.95 5.58
N VAL A 139 22.67 9.74 4.30
CA VAL A 139 23.65 10.56 3.57
C VAL A 139 23.21 12.02 3.51
N MET A 140 21.91 12.26 3.31
CA MET A 140 21.33 13.61 3.32
C MET A 140 21.04 14.13 4.74
N GLN A 141 21.44 13.41 5.79
CA GLN A 141 21.27 13.78 7.20
C GLN A 141 19.82 14.16 7.55
N VAL A 142 18.86 13.42 6.99
CA VAL A 142 17.44 13.56 7.35
C VAL A 142 17.20 12.89 8.70
N VAL A 143 17.73 11.68 8.87
CA VAL A 143 17.70 10.88 10.10
C VAL A 143 19.05 10.22 10.35
N ASP A 144 19.28 9.72 11.56
CA ASP A 144 20.46 8.94 11.92
C ASP A 144 20.39 7.49 11.39
N VAL A 145 21.52 6.78 11.45
CA VAL A 145 21.68 5.41 10.95
C VAL A 145 20.69 4.44 11.59
N LYS A 146 20.50 4.51 12.91
CA LYS A 146 19.62 3.59 13.64
C LYS A 146 18.17 3.83 13.23
N THR A 147 17.75 5.09 13.17
CA THR A 147 16.41 5.48 12.75
C THR A 147 16.12 5.10 11.30
N ALA A 148 17.11 5.15 10.41
CA ALA A 148 16.94 4.74 9.01
C ALA A 148 16.77 3.23 8.84
N TRP A 149 17.54 2.40 9.56
CA TRP A 149 17.56 0.95 9.35
C TRP A 149 16.62 0.15 10.25
N ALA A 150 16.30 0.63 11.46
CA ALA A 150 15.39 -0.08 12.37
C ALA A 150 14.02 -0.43 11.75
N PRO A 151 13.40 0.43 10.90
CA PRO A 151 12.13 0.11 10.25
C PRO A 151 12.16 -1.11 9.33
N TYR A 152 13.33 -1.55 8.85
CA TYR A 152 13.43 -2.75 8.01
C TYR A 152 13.17 -4.04 8.78
N MET A 153 13.31 -4.04 10.11
CA MET A 153 12.92 -5.15 10.98
C MET A 153 11.72 -4.79 11.86
N HIS A 154 10.87 -3.90 11.37
CA HIS A 154 9.66 -3.49 12.09
C HIS A 154 8.73 -4.70 12.35
N PRO A 155 8.02 -4.79 13.48
CA PRO A 155 7.12 -5.91 13.75
C PRO A 155 6.07 -6.15 12.67
N VAL A 156 5.62 -5.12 11.96
CA VAL A 156 4.71 -5.28 10.83
C VAL A 156 5.41 -5.93 9.62
N VAL A 157 6.68 -5.60 9.37
CA VAL A 157 7.51 -6.27 8.35
C VAL A 157 7.67 -7.75 8.66
N VAL A 158 7.93 -8.09 9.93
CA VAL A 158 8.01 -9.49 10.37
C VAL A 158 6.67 -10.22 10.20
N PHE A 159 5.56 -9.57 10.53
CA PHE A 159 4.23 -10.13 10.30
C PHE A 159 3.95 -10.38 8.82
N ILE A 160 4.32 -9.45 7.93
CA ILE A 160 4.22 -9.61 6.48
C ILE A 160 5.01 -10.83 5.99
N MET A 161 6.25 -11.01 6.46
CA MET A 161 7.05 -12.19 6.12
C MET A 161 6.34 -13.48 6.52
N CYS A 162 5.72 -13.54 7.71
CA CYS A 162 4.95 -14.71 8.15
C CYS A 162 3.79 -15.03 7.20
N CYS A 163 3.04 -14.01 6.79
CA CYS A 163 1.93 -14.13 5.84
C CYS A 163 2.38 -14.72 4.50
N LEU A 164 3.51 -14.26 3.96
CA LEU A 164 4.07 -14.80 2.71
C LEU A 164 4.56 -16.25 2.88
N ILE A 165 5.18 -16.58 4.01
CA ILE A 165 5.60 -17.96 4.31
C ILE A 165 4.38 -18.90 4.43
N PHE A 166 3.28 -18.43 5.03
CA PHE A 166 2.04 -19.22 5.08
C PHE A 166 1.47 -19.46 3.69
N ALA A 167 1.56 -18.50 2.78
CA ALA A 167 1.18 -18.70 1.38
C ALA A 167 2.05 -19.77 0.70
N ILE A 168 3.37 -19.76 0.93
CA ILE A 168 4.28 -20.80 0.44
C ILE A 168 3.91 -22.18 1.02
N ALA A 169 3.58 -22.24 2.31
CA ALA A 169 3.16 -23.49 2.95
C ALA A 169 1.87 -24.07 2.34
N LEU A 170 0.87 -23.21 2.08
CA LEU A 170 -0.37 -23.63 1.43
C LEU A 170 -0.11 -24.20 0.03
N ASP A 171 0.82 -23.61 -0.71
CA ASP A 171 1.17 -24.09 -2.05
C ASP A 171 1.95 -25.40 -2.01
N LYS A 172 2.97 -25.49 -1.16
CA LYS A 172 3.78 -26.71 -0.96
C LYS A 172 2.95 -27.89 -0.46
N ALA A 173 1.96 -27.63 0.39
CA ALA A 173 1.04 -28.65 0.87
C ALA A 173 0.00 -29.09 -0.18
N GLY A 174 -0.14 -28.37 -1.31
CA GLY A 174 -1.10 -28.68 -2.37
C GLY A 174 -2.53 -28.17 -2.12
N ILE A 175 -2.76 -27.39 -1.06
CA ILE A 175 -4.07 -26.81 -0.71
C ILE A 175 -4.57 -25.88 -1.83
N THR A 176 -3.65 -25.13 -2.42
CA THR A 176 -3.92 -24.23 -3.56
C THR A 176 -4.50 -24.99 -4.77
N LYS A 177 -3.93 -26.15 -5.10
CA LYS A 177 -4.40 -27.02 -6.19
C LYS A 177 -5.78 -27.59 -5.88
N ARG A 178 -5.98 -28.10 -4.67
CA ARG A 178 -7.28 -28.65 -4.22
C ARG A 178 -8.40 -27.61 -4.31
N LEU A 179 -8.13 -26.37 -3.92
CA LEU A 179 -9.07 -25.27 -4.05
C LEU A 179 -9.43 -24.99 -5.52
N GLY A 180 -8.42 -24.96 -6.40
CA GLY A 180 -8.63 -24.83 -7.85
C GLY A 180 -9.54 -25.92 -8.41
N HIS A 181 -9.28 -27.19 -8.09
CA HIS A 181 -10.13 -28.31 -8.53
C HIS A 181 -11.57 -28.20 -8.02
N PHE A 182 -11.76 -27.93 -6.72
CA PHE A 182 -13.10 -27.79 -6.13
C PHE A 182 -13.94 -26.72 -6.85
N ILE A 183 -13.31 -25.59 -7.18
CA ILE A 183 -13.94 -24.49 -7.90
C ILE A 183 -14.31 -24.92 -9.34
N VAL A 184 -13.42 -25.66 -10.00
CA VAL A 184 -13.60 -26.13 -11.38
C VAL A 184 -14.68 -27.21 -11.52
N THR A 185 -14.76 -28.18 -10.60
CA THR A 185 -15.77 -29.25 -10.66
C THR A 185 -17.19 -28.70 -10.58
N LYS A 186 -17.39 -27.54 -9.95
CA LYS A 186 -18.69 -26.87 -9.82
C LYS A 186 -19.11 -26.07 -11.06
N ALA A 187 -18.16 -25.75 -11.94
CA ALA A 187 -18.36 -24.87 -13.08
C ALA A 187 -19.06 -25.52 -14.28
N GLY A 188 -18.90 -26.83 -14.47
CA GLY A 188 -19.41 -27.54 -15.65
C GLY A 188 -18.71 -27.11 -16.94
N THR A 189 -19.38 -27.27 -18.09
CA THR A 189 -18.76 -27.11 -19.42
C THR A 189 -18.94 -25.73 -20.06
N SER A 190 -19.69 -24.82 -19.45
CA SER A 190 -19.92 -23.47 -20.00
C SER A 190 -18.74 -22.55 -19.69
N VAL A 191 -18.14 -21.93 -20.71
CA VAL A 191 -17.03 -20.99 -20.55
C VAL A 191 -17.41 -19.80 -19.65
N THR A 192 -18.61 -19.25 -19.83
CA THR A 192 -19.10 -18.11 -19.03
C THR A 192 -19.21 -18.49 -17.56
N LYS A 193 -19.96 -19.56 -17.27
CA LYS A 193 -20.17 -20.03 -15.89
C LYS A 193 -18.84 -20.40 -15.24
N PHE A 194 -17.97 -21.07 -15.98
CA PHE A 194 -16.64 -21.43 -15.53
C PHE A 194 -15.82 -20.22 -15.13
N THR A 195 -15.70 -19.24 -16.02
CA THR A 195 -14.91 -18.03 -15.78
C THR A 195 -15.41 -17.24 -14.58
N PHE A 196 -16.73 -17.10 -14.43
CA PHE A 196 -17.31 -16.43 -13.25
C PHE A 196 -16.98 -17.16 -11.96
N ILE A 197 -17.18 -18.48 -11.91
CA ILE A 197 -16.94 -19.28 -10.70
C ILE A 197 -15.47 -19.27 -10.32
N ILE A 198 -14.58 -19.48 -11.29
CA ILE A 198 -13.14 -19.53 -11.01
C ILE A 198 -12.56 -18.16 -10.67
N SER A 199 -12.96 -17.11 -11.38
CA SER A 199 -12.44 -15.76 -11.14
C SER A 199 -12.96 -15.21 -9.82
N ILE A 200 -14.26 -15.37 -9.52
CA ILE A 200 -14.82 -14.92 -8.24
C ILE A 200 -14.29 -15.77 -7.08
N GLY A 201 -14.22 -17.09 -7.25
CA GLY A 201 -13.74 -18.01 -6.22
C GLY A 201 -12.28 -17.74 -5.85
N LEU A 202 -11.38 -17.71 -6.84
CA LEU A 202 -9.97 -17.39 -6.60
C LEU A 202 -9.75 -15.90 -6.25
N GLY A 203 -10.60 -15.02 -6.78
CA GLY A 203 -10.64 -13.62 -6.39
C GLY A 203 -10.89 -13.46 -4.90
N LEU A 204 -11.97 -14.01 -4.35
CA LEU A 204 -12.21 -13.92 -2.91
C LEU A 204 -11.19 -14.74 -2.10
N ALA A 205 -10.69 -15.85 -2.64
CA ALA A 205 -9.63 -16.60 -2.00
C ALA A 205 -8.33 -15.78 -1.87
N SER A 206 -8.04 -14.86 -2.81
CA SER A 206 -6.90 -13.95 -2.73
C SER A 206 -7.02 -12.93 -1.59
N SER A 207 -8.15 -12.84 -0.90
CA SER A 207 -8.17 -12.13 0.40
C SER A 207 -7.34 -12.87 1.45
N PHE A 208 -7.17 -14.20 1.33
CA PHE A 208 -6.50 -15.06 2.33
C PHE A 208 -5.21 -15.71 1.81
N MET A 209 -4.87 -15.48 0.55
CA MET A 209 -3.60 -15.86 -0.08
C MET A 209 -3.12 -14.72 -0.97
N HIS A 210 -1.85 -14.71 -1.36
CA HIS A 210 -1.33 -13.64 -2.21
C HIS A 210 -2.04 -13.59 -3.58
N ASP A 211 -2.44 -12.41 -4.05
CA ASP A 211 -3.16 -12.22 -5.32
C ASP A 211 -2.42 -12.80 -6.56
N ALA A 212 -1.09 -12.66 -6.61
CA ALA A 212 -0.26 -13.28 -7.65
C ALA A 212 -0.34 -14.82 -7.67
N ALA A 213 -0.41 -15.46 -6.49
CA ALA A 213 -0.53 -16.90 -6.36
C ALA A 213 -1.91 -17.38 -6.85
N ALA A 214 -2.98 -16.69 -6.44
CA ALA A 214 -4.34 -16.97 -6.88
C ALA A 214 -4.49 -16.94 -8.42
N VAL A 215 -3.91 -15.92 -9.08
CA VAL A 215 -3.89 -15.84 -10.55
C VAL A 215 -3.10 -16.98 -11.17
N SER A 216 -1.93 -17.32 -10.62
CA SER A 216 -1.08 -18.39 -11.16
C SER A 216 -1.81 -19.73 -11.15
N ILE A 217 -2.48 -20.06 -10.05
CA ILE A 217 -3.33 -21.26 -9.91
C ILE A 217 -4.43 -21.25 -10.98
N GLY A 218 -5.15 -20.13 -11.09
CA GLY A 218 -6.26 -20.02 -12.03
C GLY A 218 -5.80 -20.16 -13.48
N ILE A 219 -4.65 -19.60 -13.86
CA ILE A 219 -4.14 -19.73 -15.24
C ILE A 219 -3.67 -21.15 -15.54
N VAL A 220 -2.92 -21.79 -14.63
CA VAL A 220 -2.48 -23.18 -14.82
C VAL A 220 -3.68 -24.11 -14.99
N THR A 221 -4.79 -23.78 -14.33
CA THR A 221 -6.05 -24.51 -14.45
C THR A 221 -6.81 -24.17 -15.74
N MET A 222 -6.88 -22.90 -16.13
CA MET A 222 -7.60 -22.44 -17.33
C MET A 222 -6.93 -22.87 -18.63
N LEU A 223 -5.60 -22.76 -18.72
CA LEU A 223 -4.87 -22.82 -19.98
C LEU A 223 -5.02 -24.17 -20.71
N PRO A 224 -4.92 -25.34 -20.03
CA PRO A 224 -5.17 -26.62 -20.68
C PRO A 224 -6.60 -26.74 -21.23
N LEU A 225 -7.59 -26.25 -20.47
CA LEU A 225 -9.00 -26.28 -20.86
C LEU A 225 -9.29 -25.40 -22.06
N MET A 226 -8.67 -24.21 -22.09
CA MET A 226 -8.74 -23.30 -23.22
C MET A 226 -8.18 -23.95 -24.49
N ARG A 227 -7.02 -24.62 -24.39
CA ARG A 227 -6.42 -25.33 -25.52
C ARG A 227 -7.28 -26.50 -26.00
N ALA A 228 -7.80 -27.31 -25.08
CA ALA A 228 -8.65 -28.45 -25.39
C ALA A 228 -9.98 -28.04 -26.04
N ALA A 229 -10.54 -26.88 -25.64
CA ALA A 229 -11.76 -26.32 -26.23
C ALA A 229 -11.52 -25.54 -27.53
N GLY A 230 -10.28 -25.50 -28.05
CA GLY A 230 -9.93 -24.76 -29.27
C GLY A 230 -10.04 -23.24 -29.13
N ILE A 231 -9.92 -22.70 -27.91
CA ILE A 231 -9.99 -21.26 -27.67
C ILE A 231 -8.71 -20.59 -28.18
N GLU A 232 -8.84 -19.89 -29.30
CA GLU A 232 -7.71 -19.19 -29.91
C GLU A 232 -7.20 -18.03 -29.04
N PRO A 233 -5.87 -17.81 -28.97
CA PRO A 233 -5.29 -16.61 -28.39
C PRO A 233 -5.88 -15.34 -29.01
N HIS A 234 -6.01 -14.27 -28.23
CA HIS A 234 -6.61 -12.99 -28.64
C HIS A 234 -8.08 -13.04 -29.05
N SER A 235 -8.78 -14.18 -28.95
CA SER A 235 -10.23 -14.25 -29.06
C SER A 235 -10.91 -13.49 -27.91
N ARG A 236 -12.16 -13.07 -28.09
CA ARG A 236 -12.93 -12.42 -27.01
C ARG A 236 -13.07 -13.34 -25.80
N THR A 237 -13.26 -14.63 -26.04
CA THR A 237 -13.33 -15.67 -25.01
C THR A 237 -12.01 -15.78 -24.23
N ALA A 238 -10.87 -15.81 -24.90
CA ALA A 238 -9.56 -15.82 -24.24
C ALA A 238 -9.32 -14.58 -23.36
N LYS A 239 -9.64 -13.39 -23.89
CA LYS A 239 -9.54 -12.12 -23.14
C LYS A 239 -10.42 -12.14 -21.91
N PHE A 240 -11.66 -12.61 -22.05
CA PHE A 240 -12.60 -12.74 -20.94
C PHE A 240 -12.06 -13.65 -19.84
N MET A 241 -11.59 -14.84 -20.18
CA MET A 241 -11.07 -15.80 -19.19
C MET A 241 -9.87 -15.25 -18.42
N MET A 242 -8.86 -14.76 -19.16
CA MET A 242 -7.58 -14.35 -18.58
C MET A 242 -7.66 -13.03 -17.80
N ILE A 243 -8.33 -12.02 -18.36
CA ILE A 243 -8.42 -10.68 -17.74
C ILE A 243 -9.38 -10.70 -16.54
N SER A 244 -10.48 -11.46 -16.61
CA SER A 244 -11.41 -11.61 -15.47
C SER A 244 -10.71 -12.15 -14.24
N LEU A 245 -9.88 -13.19 -14.42
CA LEU A 245 -9.14 -13.80 -13.32
C LEU A 245 -8.14 -12.81 -12.70
N ALA A 246 -7.36 -12.11 -13.52
CA ALA A 246 -6.39 -11.13 -13.05
C ALA A 246 -7.05 -10.01 -12.25
N PHE A 247 -8.12 -9.44 -12.79
CA PHE A 247 -8.84 -8.33 -12.14
C PHE A 247 -9.52 -8.79 -10.85
N ALA A 248 -10.16 -9.96 -10.87
CA ALA A 248 -10.80 -10.53 -9.69
C ALA A 248 -9.81 -10.78 -8.55
N CYS A 249 -8.65 -11.37 -8.83
CA CYS A 249 -7.62 -11.61 -7.83
C CYS A 249 -7.01 -10.31 -7.29
N SER A 250 -6.84 -9.30 -8.15
CA SER A 250 -6.37 -7.97 -7.73
C SER A 250 -7.41 -7.30 -6.81
N CYS A 251 -8.70 -7.31 -7.16
CA CYS A 251 -9.76 -6.78 -6.29
C CYS A 251 -9.86 -7.55 -4.97
N GLY A 252 -9.76 -8.88 -4.99
CA GLY A 252 -9.88 -9.70 -3.81
C GLY A 252 -8.78 -9.52 -2.77
N GLY A 253 -7.56 -9.18 -3.21
CA GLY A 253 -6.40 -8.99 -2.33
C GLY A 253 -6.58 -7.89 -1.27
N MET A 254 -7.59 -7.02 -1.39
CA MET A 254 -7.87 -5.99 -0.39
C MET A 254 -8.60 -6.51 0.86
N GLY A 255 -9.24 -7.68 0.77
CA GLY A 255 -10.24 -8.13 1.76
C GLY A 255 -9.66 -8.40 3.15
N THR A 256 -8.39 -8.81 3.25
CA THR A 256 -7.69 -8.97 4.54
C THR A 256 -6.29 -8.37 4.48
N LEU A 257 -5.61 -8.31 5.63
CA LEU A 257 -4.19 -7.92 5.68
C LEU A 257 -3.29 -8.92 4.94
N VAL A 258 -3.65 -10.20 4.82
CA VAL A 258 -2.80 -11.21 4.14
C VAL A 258 -2.85 -11.08 2.61
N GLY A 259 -3.97 -10.59 2.06
CA GLY A 259 -4.27 -10.72 0.63
C GLY A 259 -3.31 -9.97 -0.31
N GLY A 260 -2.85 -8.78 0.09
CA GLY A 260 -1.93 -8.00 -0.73
C GLY A 260 -1.07 -7.04 0.08
N GLY A 261 0.21 -6.91 -0.28
CA GLY A 261 1.18 -6.10 0.48
C GLY A 261 0.75 -4.68 0.84
N ARG A 262 -0.02 -4.04 -0.04
CA ARG A 262 -0.60 -2.69 0.13
C ARG A 262 -1.51 -2.55 1.37
N THR A 263 -2.25 -3.60 1.74
CA THR A 263 -3.10 -3.58 2.94
C THR A 263 -2.25 -3.58 4.20
N MET A 264 -1.17 -4.36 4.21
CA MET A 264 -0.20 -4.41 5.31
C MET A 264 0.56 -3.09 5.47
N VAL A 265 0.98 -2.46 4.36
CA VAL A 265 1.60 -1.11 4.39
C VAL A 265 0.66 -0.10 5.03
N SER A 266 -0.61 -0.13 4.62
CA SER A 266 -1.62 0.81 5.09
C SER A 266 -1.86 0.68 6.59
N ALA A 267 -2.00 -0.54 7.10
CA ALA A 267 -2.10 -0.80 8.53
C ALA A 267 -0.83 -0.39 9.30
N ALA A 268 0.36 -0.65 8.73
CA ALA A 268 1.63 -0.27 9.35
C ALA A 268 1.74 1.25 9.51
N PHE A 269 1.45 1.99 8.44
CA PHE A 269 1.62 3.44 8.40
C PHE A 269 0.58 4.14 9.27
N LEU A 270 -0.65 3.63 9.32
CA LEU A 270 -1.65 4.12 10.28
C LEU A 270 -1.12 4.03 11.70
N LYS A 271 -0.63 2.85 12.11
CA LYS A 271 -0.07 2.64 13.44
C LYS A 271 1.13 3.55 13.71
N GLU A 272 2.03 3.69 12.75
CA GLU A 272 3.25 4.48 12.92
C GLU A 272 2.98 5.97 13.08
N PHE A 273 2.07 6.52 12.27
CA PHE A 273 1.81 7.97 12.27
C PHE A 273 0.81 8.42 13.33
N THR A 274 -0.05 7.53 13.80
CA THR A 274 -1.19 7.90 14.66
C THR A 274 -1.22 7.15 15.98
N GLY A 275 -0.46 6.06 16.10
CA GLY A 275 -0.59 5.10 17.19
C GLY A 275 -1.83 4.20 17.08
N ILE A 276 -2.74 4.46 16.14
CA ILE A 276 -3.97 3.67 15.95
C ILE A 276 -3.61 2.35 15.28
N GLU A 277 -3.79 1.26 16.00
CA GLU A 277 -3.60 -0.08 15.46
C GLU A 277 -4.94 -0.66 14.96
N ILE A 278 -5.09 -0.77 13.64
CA ILE A 278 -6.19 -1.52 13.05
C ILE A 278 -5.98 -3.01 13.26
N THR A 279 -6.93 -3.68 13.91
CA THR A 279 -6.80 -5.13 14.14
C THR A 279 -7.06 -5.92 12.86
N PHE A 280 -6.60 -7.18 12.81
CA PHE A 280 -6.88 -8.08 11.69
C PHE A 280 -8.40 -8.23 11.45
N MET A 281 -9.16 -8.34 12.55
CA MET A 281 -10.61 -8.43 12.50
C MET A 281 -11.27 -7.13 12.03
N ASP A 282 -10.77 -5.97 12.46
CA ASP A 282 -11.31 -4.69 12.02
C ASP A 282 -11.03 -4.45 10.54
N TRP A 283 -9.86 -4.83 10.04
CA TRP A 283 -9.58 -4.80 8.60
C TRP A 283 -10.59 -5.62 7.81
N ILE A 284 -10.86 -6.86 8.24
CA ILE A 284 -11.86 -7.72 7.59
C ILE A 284 -13.23 -7.06 7.60
N LYS A 285 -13.67 -6.55 8.75
CA LYS A 285 -14.96 -5.87 8.88
C LYS A 285 -15.09 -4.69 7.90
N TYR A 286 -14.03 -3.91 7.72
CA TYR A 286 -14.07 -2.72 6.87
C TYR A 286 -13.85 -3.02 5.38
N ALA A 287 -12.94 -3.92 5.02
CA ALA A 287 -12.46 -4.11 3.65
C ALA A 287 -13.04 -5.36 2.95
N MET A 288 -13.37 -6.43 3.68
CA MET A 288 -13.90 -7.66 3.06
C MET A 288 -15.22 -7.44 2.30
N PRO A 289 -16.19 -6.65 2.81
CA PRO A 289 -17.40 -6.34 2.05
C PRO A 289 -17.12 -5.62 0.73
N MET A 290 -16.05 -4.80 0.68
CA MET A 290 -15.62 -4.17 -0.57
C MET A 290 -15.11 -5.20 -1.57
N ALA A 291 -14.30 -6.16 -1.12
CA ALA A 291 -13.84 -7.27 -1.97
C ALA A 291 -15.02 -8.10 -2.49
N ILE A 292 -15.99 -8.44 -1.62
CA ILE A 292 -17.19 -9.22 -1.98
C ILE A 292 -18.00 -8.54 -3.10
N VAL A 293 -18.07 -7.22 -3.12
CA VAL A 293 -18.81 -6.46 -4.14
C VAL A 293 -17.97 -6.22 -5.40
N THR A 294 -16.71 -5.83 -5.23
CA THR A 294 -15.84 -5.42 -6.35
C THR A 294 -15.33 -6.59 -7.17
N VAL A 295 -15.11 -7.77 -6.57
CA VAL A 295 -14.65 -8.98 -7.27
C VAL A 295 -15.66 -9.43 -8.35
N PRO A 296 -16.94 -9.69 -8.05
CA PRO A 296 -17.93 -10.01 -9.08
C PRO A 296 -18.14 -8.88 -10.09
N ALA A 297 -18.09 -7.62 -9.64
CA ALA A 297 -18.23 -6.47 -10.52
C ALA A 297 -17.10 -6.39 -11.55
N ALA A 298 -15.86 -6.67 -11.14
CA ALA A 298 -14.71 -6.69 -12.04
C ALA A 298 -14.90 -7.73 -13.15
N VAL A 299 -15.29 -8.95 -12.79
CA VAL A 299 -15.60 -10.01 -13.77
C VAL A 299 -16.78 -9.62 -14.66
N GLY A 300 -17.81 -8.99 -14.10
CA GLY A 300 -18.97 -8.48 -14.83
C GLY A 300 -18.60 -7.41 -15.87
N VAL A 301 -17.73 -6.46 -15.54
CA VAL A 301 -17.24 -5.46 -16.50
C VAL A 301 -16.46 -6.12 -17.63
N VAL A 302 -15.56 -7.06 -17.31
CA VAL A 302 -14.80 -7.79 -18.34
C VAL A 302 -15.74 -8.60 -19.24
N TYR A 303 -16.77 -9.25 -18.68
CA TYR A 303 -17.81 -9.95 -19.44
C TYR A 303 -18.54 -9.02 -20.42
N LEU A 304 -18.90 -7.81 -19.99
CA LEU A 304 -19.60 -6.84 -20.83
C LEU A 304 -18.74 -6.35 -22.00
N VAL A 305 -17.44 -6.16 -21.78
CA VAL A 305 -16.51 -5.66 -22.82
C VAL A 305 -16.06 -6.79 -23.76
N PHE A 306 -15.77 -7.98 -23.22
CA PHE A 306 -15.30 -9.14 -23.95
C PHE A 306 -16.29 -10.30 -23.81
N ARG A 307 -17.49 -10.17 -24.41
CA ARG A 307 -18.47 -11.26 -24.37
C ARG A 307 -17.88 -12.55 -24.99
N PRO A 308 -17.86 -13.67 -24.25
CA PRO A 308 -17.34 -14.94 -24.75
C PRO A 308 -18.30 -15.53 -25.79
N ASP A 309 -17.76 -16.39 -26.66
CA ASP A 309 -18.55 -17.14 -27.63
C ASP A 309 -19.39 -18.23 -26.91
N PRO A 310 -20.72 -18.21 -27.00
CA PRO A 310 -21.59 -19.20 -26.36
C PRO A 310 -21.48 -20.61 -26.95
N SER A 311 -20.94 -20.76 -28.16
CA SER A 311 -20.80 -22.05 -28.84
C SER A 311 -19.66 -22.90 -28.27
N LEU A 312 -18.66 -22.25 -27.67
CA LEU A 312 -17.50 -22.91 -27.08
C LEU A 312 -17.86 -23.58 -25.76
N LYS A 313 -17.47 -24.86 -25.63
CA LYS A 313 -17.65 -25.65 -24.42
C LYS A 313 -16.31 -26.15 -23.93
N LEU A 314 -16.08 -26.01 -22.63
CA LEU A 314 -14.92 -26.58 -21.97
C LEU A 314 -15.12 -28.09 -21.80
N PRO A 315 -14.04 -28.89 -21.89
CA PRO A 315 -14.11 -30.30 -21.54
C PRO A 315 -14.51 -30.46 -20.07
N LYS A 316 -15.19 -31.56 -19.74
CA LYS A 316 -15.39 -31.92 -18.34
C LYS A 316 -14.06 -32.36 -17.75
N LEU A 317 -13.69 -31.82 -16.59
CA LEU A 317 -12.68 -32.47 -15.76
C LEU A 317 -13.36 -33.55 -14.93
N ASP A 318 -12.98 -34.79 -15.20
CA ASP A 318 -13.38 -35.96 -14.42
C ASP A 318 -12.25 -36.40 -13.45
N GLU A 319 -11.32 -35.50 -13.12
CA GLU A 319 -10.30 -35.80 -12.10
C GLU A 319 -10.93 -35.80 -10.70
N GLU A 320 -11.09 -37.00 -10.13
CA GLU A 320 -11.45 -37.16 -8.73
C GLU A 320 -10.29 -36.72 -7.83
N ILE A 321 -10.56 -35.75 -6.96
CA ILE A 321 -9.56 -35.32 -5.98
C ILE A 321 -9.45 -36.42 -4.93
N GLY A 322 -8.25 -36.97 -4.76
CA GLY A 322 -7.96 -37.94 -3.71
C GLY A 322 -8.24 -37.40 -2.29
N PRO A 323 -8.26 -38.28 -1.27
CA PRO A 323 -8.50 -37.88 0.11
C PRO A 323 -7.47 -36.86 0.59
N TRP A 324 -7.83 -36.10 1.62
CA TRP A 324 -6.93 -35.11 2.23
C TRP A 324 -5.66 -35.79 2.75
N SER A 325 -4.51 -35.34 2.27
CA SER A 325 -3.21 -35.80 2.72
C SER A 325 -2.94 -35.34 4.16
N PHE A 326 -2.02 -36.03 4.84
CA PHE A 326 -1.60 -35.64 6.18
C PHE A 326 -0.97 -34.23 6.20
N GLN A 327 -0.16 -33.91 5.18
CA GLN A 327 0.46 -32.60 5.01
C GLN A 327 -0.59 -31.49 4.82
N GLU A 328 -1.62 -31.73 4.01
CA GLU A 328 -2.73 -30.80 3.81
C GLU A 328 -3.45 -30.50 5.13
N LYS A 329 -3.80 -31.55 5.90
CA LYS A 329 -4.51 -31.41 7.17
C LYS A 329 -3.71 -30.62 8.22
N ILE A 330 -2.43 -30.94 8.40
CA ILE A 330 -1.59 -30.23 9.38
C ILE A 330 -1.35 -28.80 8.95
N THR A 331 -1.12 -28.54 7.66
CA THR A 331 -0.93 -27.18 7.15
C THR A 331 -2.14 -26.31 7.46
N VAL A 332 -3.34 -26.81 7.16
CA VAL A 332 -4.58 -26.12 7.49
C VAL A 332 -4.75 -25.95 9.00
N LEU A 333 -4.41 -26.95 9.80
CA LEU A 333 -4.48 -26.86 11.26
C LEU A 333 -3.57 -25.74 11.82
N ILE A 334 -2.29 -25.72 11.45
CA ILE A 334 -1.32 -24.74 11.95
C ILE A 334 -1.72 -23.32 11.52
N ILE A 335 -2.10 -23.15 10.26
CA ILE A 335 -2.54 -21.86 9.75
C ILE A 335 -3.84 -21.43 10.44
N SER A 336 -4.80 -22.33 10.63
CA SER A 336 -6.06 -22.01 11.33
C SER A 336 -5.82 -21.57 12.77
N ILE A 337 -4.92 -22.25 13.50
CA ILE A 337 -4.52 -21.83 14.85
C ILE A 337 -3.91 -20.42 14.82
N SER A 338 -3.02 -20.15 13.87
CA SER A 338 -2.39 -18.83 13.71
C SER A 338 -3.42 -17.73 13.42
N PHE A 339 -4.40 -18.01 12.56
CA PHE A 339 -5.51 -17.10 12.25
C PHE A 339 -6.41 -16.88 13.47
N ILE A 340 -6.73 -17.92 14.24
CA ILE A 340 -7.50 -17.80 15.48
C ILE A 340 -6.76 -16.87 16.45
N LEU A 341 -5.46 -17.07 16.65
CA LEU A 341 -4.63 -16.19 17.48
C LEU A 341 -4.65 -14.73 16.99
N TRP A 342 -4.63 -14.48 15.68
CA TRP A 342 -4.77 -13.12 15.16
C TRP A 342 -6.15 -12.51 15.44
N LEU A 343 -7.22 -13.29 15.28
CA LEU A 343 -8.58 -12.84 15.59
C LEU A 343 -8.79 -12.59 17.09
N THR A 344 -8.11 -13.36 17.95
CA THR A 344 -8.23 -13.25 19.41
C THR A 344 -7.17 -12.34 20.04
N LYS A 345 -6.38 -11.59 19.27
CA LYS A 345 -5.32 -10.71 19.80
C LYS A 345 -5.81 -9.82 20.94
N GLY A 346 -7.02 -9.28 20.84
CA GLY A 346 -7.61 -8.43 21.88
C GLY A 346 -7.70 -9.09 23.26
N PHE A 347 -7.74 -10.43 23.34
CA PHE A 347 -7.83 -11.17 24.60
C PHE A 347 -6.47 -11.51 25.22
N HIS A 348 -5.46 -11.85 24.41
CA HIS A 348 -4.16 -12.32 24.91
C HIS A 348 -2.99 -11.34 24.72
N GLY A 349 -3.18 -10.26 23.94
CA GLY A 349 -2.19 -9.19 23.78
C GLY A 349 -0.92 -9.54 22.98
N LEU A 350 -0.78 -10.78 22.51
CA LEU A 350 0.41 -11.21 21.74
C LEU A 350 0.43 -10.52 20.36
N HIS A 351 1.58 -9.97 20.01
CA HIS A 351 1.75 -9.29 18.72
C HIS A 351 1.67 -10.30 17.56
N TYR A 352 1.08 -9.88 16.43
CA TYR A 352 0.84 -10.74 15.27
C TYR A 352 2.12 -11.38 14.70
N SER A 353 3.24 -10.66 14.78
CA SER A 353 4.55 -11.18 14.34
C SER A 353 5.03 -12.35 15.18
N VAL A 354 4.73 -12.36 16.48
CA VAL A 354 5.13 -13.44 17.39
C VAL A 354 4.32 -14.69 17.10
N THR A 355 2.99 -14.56 17.04
CA THR A 355 2.11 -15.70 16.75
C THR A 355 2.31 -16.22 15.33
N GLY A 356 2.56 -15.33 14.36
CA GLY A 356 2.90 -15.70 12.99
C GLY A 356 4.21 -16.49 12.91
N MET A 357 5.27 -16.02 13.57
CA MET A 357 6.57 -16.70 13.50
C MET A 357 6.59 -18.02 14.29
N LEU A 358 5.76 -18.15 15.34
CA LEU A 358 5.48 -19.45 15.97
C LEU A 358 4.82 -20.42 14.99
N GLY A 359 3.88 -19.94 14.18
CA GLY A 359 3.29 -20.74 13.10
C GLY A 359 4.32 -21.16 12.05
N VAL A 360 5.23 -20.26 11.66
CA VAL A 360 6.34 -20.58 10.74
C VAL A 360 7.24 -21.67 11.33
N ALA A 361 7.62 -21.53 12.60
CA ALA A 361 8.42 -22.55 13.29
C ALA A 361 7.70 -23.90 13.32
N ALA A 362 6.39 -23.93 13.61
CA ALA A 362 5.58 -25.15 13.59
C ALA A 362 5.54 -25.81 12.21
N LEU A 363 5.43 -25.03 11.12
CA LEU A 363 5.45 -25.55 9.75
C LEU A 363 6.78 -26.23 9.39
N ILE A 364 7.91 -25.67 9.86
CA ILE A 364 9.23 -26.28 9.67
C ILE A 364 9.38 -27.54 10.52
N LEU A 365 9.03 -27.47 11.81
CA LEU A 365 9.19 -28.59 12.75
C LEU A 365 8.33 -29.80 12.38
N THR A 366 7.18 -29.58 11.75
CA THR A 366 6.30 -30.65 11.25
C THR A 366 6.70 -31.19 9.87
N GLY A 367 7.74 -30.63 9.24
CA GLY A 367 8.25 -31.07 7.94
C GLY A 367 7.36 -30.69 6.75
N ILE A 368 6.42 -29.75 6.93
CA ILE A 368 5.62 -29.20 5.82
C ILE A 368 6.48 -28.31 4.95
N LEU A 369 7.32 -27.48 5.58
CA LEU A 369 8.29 -26.64 4.91
C LEU A 369 9.71 -27.06 5.29
N LYS A 370 10.62 -27.03 4.31
CA LYS A 370 12.05 -26.96 4.55
C LYS A 370 12.49 -25.50 4.60
N TRP A 371 13.62 -25.23 5.25
CA TRP A 371 14.20 -23.88 5.22
C TRP A 371 14.47 -23.40 3.78
N ASP A 372 14.93 -24.31 2.92
CA ASP A 372 15.17 -24.02 1.50
C ASP A 372 13.89 -23.59 0.77
N ASP A 373 12.72 -24.12 1.14
CA ASP A 373 11.44 -23.67 0.56
C ASP A 373 11.19 -22.19 0.86
N ILE A 374 11.54 -21.72 2.06
CA ILE A 374 11.44 -20.30 2.43
C ILE A 374 12.52 -19.49 1.70
N HIS A 375 13.77 -19.98 1.70
CA HIS A 375 14.88 -19.27 1.08
C HIS A 375 14.63 -19.01 -0.42
N GLU A 376 14.13 -20.01 -1.15
CA GLU A 376 13.93 -19.95 -2.60
C GLU A 376 12.63 -19.24 -3.01
N ASN A 377 11.56 -19.37 -2.21
CA ASN A 377 10.22 -18.91 -2.63
C ASN A 377 9.75 -17.63 -1.91
N LEU A 378 10.42 -17.21 -0.83
CA LEU A 378 10.08 -15.96 -0.16
C LEU A 378 10.61 -14.77 -0.96
N GLU A 379 9.72 -13.83 -1.27
CA GLU A 379 10.08 -12.55 -1.88
C GLU A 379 10.75 -11.61 -0.86
N TRP A 380 11.99 -11.90 -0.46
CA TRP A 380 12.75 -11.09 0.52
C TRP A 380 12.81 -9.61 0.14
N GLY A 381 12.92 -9.33 -1.16
CA GLY A 381 12.87 -8.00 -1.74
C GLY A 381 11.66 -7.20 -1.27
N THR A 382 10.48 -7.70 -1.61
CA THR A 382 9.20 -7.12 -1.22
C THR A 382 9.04 -7.13 0.29
N ALA A 383 9.22 -8.30 0.90
CA ALA A 383 8.89 -8.56 2.30
C ALA A 383 9.74 -7.75 3.27
N LEU A 384 11.03 -7.59 3.03
CA LEU A 384 11.95 -6.90 3.95
C LEU A 384 12.25 -5.48 3.49
N PHE A 385 12.69 -5.31 2.25
CA PHE A 385 13.27 -4.05 1.80
C PHE A 385 12.23 -3.02 1.40
N ILE A 386 11.20 -3.41 0.64
CA ILE A 386 10.17 -2.47 0.17
C ILE A 386 9.32 -1.97 1.36
N PHE A 387 8.81 -2.87 2.19
CA PHE A 387 8.02 -2.46 3.36
C PHE A 387 8.86 -1.71 4.39
N GLY A 388 10.06 -2.23 4.69
CA GLY A 388 11.01 -1.59 5.59
C GLY A 388 11.41 -0.18 5.17
N GLY A 389 11.83 -0.05 3.91
CA GLY A 389 12.17 1.23 3.31
C GLY A 389 10.98 2.19 3.26
N GLY A 390 9.78 1.69 2.97
CA GLY A 390 8.56 2.49 3.04
C GLY A 390 8.33 3.08 4.43
N ILE A 391 8.37 2.27 5.48
CA ILE A 391 8.19 2.75 6.87
C ILE A 391 9.30 3.74 7.23
N SER A 392 10.55 3.47 6.83
CA SER A 392 11.68 4.38 7.03
C SER A 392 11.48 5.74 6.36
N LEU A 393 11.01 5.75 5.10
CA LEU A 393 10.67 6.96 4.36
C LEU A 393 9.54 7.74 5.05
N GLY A 394 8.49 7.03 5.47
CA GLY A 394 7.36 7.61 6.18
C GLY A 394 7.79 8.29 7.49
N LEU A 395 8.54 7.59 8.33
CA LEU A 395 9.08 8.14 9.57
C LEU A 395 9.98 9.35 9.34
N ALA A 396 10.86 9.29 8.34
CA ALA A 396 11.69 10.43 7.97
C ALA A 396 10.86 11.63 7.48
N MET A 397 9.70 11.41 6.87
CA MET A 397 8.78 12.48 6.48
C MET A 397 8.21 13.22 7.70
N GLY A 398 7.85 12.48 8.74
CA GLY A 398 7.43 13.03 10.04
C GLY A 398 8.57 13.80 10.71
N HIS A 399 9.71 13.14 10.93
CA HIS A 399 10.87 13.71 11.63
C HIS A 399 11.48 14.93 10.90
N SER A 400 11.35 15.00 9.58
CA SER A 400 11.84 16.14 8.81
C SER A 400 10.91 17.35 8.86
N GLY A 401 9.63 17.18 9.25
CA GLY A 401 8.59 18.20 9.17
C GLY A 401 7.97 18.34 7.77
N ALA A 402 8.32 17.48 6.81
CA ALA A 402 7.74 17.49 5.48
C ALA A 402 6.25 17.09 5.49
N ALA A 403 5.85 16.20 6.39
CA ALA A 403 4.45 15.81 6.61
C ALA A 403 3.56 17.02 6.89
N ALA A 404 3.92 17.83 7.88
CA ALA A 404 3.18 19.04 8.25
C ALA A 404 3.13 20.06 7.11
N TYR A 405 4.23 20.22 6.37
CA TYR A 405 4.30 21.13 5.23
C TYR A 405 3.32 20.73 4.11
N PHE A 406 3.34 19.46 3.67
CA PHE A 406 2.43 19.00 2.62
C PHE A 406 0.97 19.04 3.04
N ALA A 407 0.70 18.68 4.31
CA ALA A 407 -0.64 18.76 4.86
C ALA A 407 -1.17 20.20 4.77
N ASN A 408 -0.39 21.21 5.20
CA ASN A 408 -0.77 22.62 5.07
C ASN A 408 -0.86 23.11 3.61
N LEU A 409 -0.05 22.58 2.69
CA LEU A 409 -0.06 22.96 1.28
C LEU A 409 -1.35 22.53 0.58
N PHE A 410 -1.80 21.30 0.84
CA PHE A 410 -2.95 20.72 0.16
C PHE A 410 -4.26 20.87 0.95
N PHE A 411 -4.20 21.12 2.26
CA PHE A 411 -5.38 21.31 3.12
C PHE A 411 -6.41 22.31 2.54
N PRO A 412 -6.03 23.46 1.95
CA PRO A 412 -6.99 24.39 1.34
C PRO A 412 -7.84 23.78 0.22
N LEU A 413 -7.36 22.74 -0.46
CA LEU A 413 -8.10 22.07 -1.55
C LEU A 413 -9.21 21.15 -1.04
N VAL A 414 -9.10 20.69 0.22
CA VAL A 414 -9.99 19.69 0.82
C VAL A 414 -10.78 20.23 2.02
N LYS A 415 -10.41 21.40 2.53
CA LYS A 415 -11.07 22.05 3.67
C LYS A 415 -12.56 22.20 3.44
N GLY A 416 -13.37 21.63 4.34
CA GLY A 416 -14.84 21.70 4.29
C GLY A 416 -15.50 20.72 3.31
N GLY A 417 -14.72 19.87 2.64
CA GLY A 417 -15.24 18.80 1.77
C GLY A 417 -15.71 17.56 2.53
N GLY A 418 -15.35 17.44 3.81
CA GLY A 418 -15.64 16.29 4.66
C GLY A 418 -14.87 15.02 4.26
N TRP A 419 -15.09 13.94 5.01
CA TRP A 419 -14.36 12.68 4.84
C TRP A 419 -14.56 12.06 3.44
N LEU A 420 -15.76 12.21 2.84
CA LEU A 420 -16.11 11.54 1.59
C LEU A 420 -15.37 12.14 0.38
N LEU A 421 -15.24 13.47 0.31
CA LEU A 421 -14.49 14.13 -0.76
C LEU A 421 -13.01 13.74 -0.68
N LEU A 422 -12.47 13.76 0.54
CA LEU A 422 -11.08 13.37 0.82
C LEU A 422 -10.84 11.90 0.42
N PHE A 423 -11.74 11.00 0.82
CA PHE A 423 -11.71 9.59 0.46
C PHE A 423 -11.77 9.41 -1.07
N ALA A 424 -12.73 10.04 -1.75
CA ALA A 424 -12.88 9.89 -3.20
C ALA A 424 -11.66 10.41 -3.97
N GLY A 425 -11.14 11.58 -3.60
CA GLY A 425 -9.95 12.16 -4.22
C GLY A 425 -8.72 11.26 -4.04
N VAL A 426 -8.49 10.78 -2.83
CA VAL A 426 -7.37 9.88 -2.51
C VAL A 426 -7.54 8.52 -3.18
N ALA A 427 -8.75 7.97 -3.25
CA ALA A 427 -9.04 6.70 -3.92
C ALA A 427 -8.73 6.78 -5.42
N VAL A 428 -9.21 7.84 -6.09
CA VAL A 428 -8.93 8.06 -7.52
C VAL A 428 -7.44 8.25 -7.75
N PHE A 429 -6.79 9.09 -6.94
CA PHE A 429 -5.36 9.33 -7.07
C PHE A 429 -4.53 8.06 -6.87
N GLY A 430 -4.81 7.30 -5.80
CA GLY A 430 -4.16 6.02 -5.52
C GLY A 430 -4.37 5.00 -6.64
N ALA A 431 -5.59 4.87 -7.15
CA ALA A 431 -5.90 3.97 -8.26
C ALA A 431 -5.21 4.38 -9.57
N LEU A 432 -4.95 5.67 -9.82
CA LEU A 432 -4.20 6.10 -11.00
C LEU A 432 -2.69 5.87 -10.82
N VAL A 433 -2.13 6.26 -9.67
CA VAL A 433 -0.69 6.10 -9.39
C VAL A 433 -0.28 4.64 -9.40
N THR A 434 -1.11 3.74 -8.88
CA THR A 434 -0.82 2.30 -8.84
C THR A 434 -0.79 1.63 -10.23
N ASN A 435 -1.21 2.32 -11.29
CA ASN A 435 -1.04 1.81 -12.65
C ASN A 435 0.36 2.11 -13.20
N ALA A 436 1.02 3.15 -12.67
CA ALA A 436 2.34 3.59 -13.11
C ALA A 436 3.49 2.97 -12.31
N MET A 437 3.22 2.48 -11.10
CA MET A 437 4.20 1.83 -10.22
C MET A 437 3.54 0.71 -9.40
N ALA A 438 4.34 -0.17 -8.82
CA ALA A 438 3.84 -1.27 -7.98
C ALA A 438 2.90 -0.80 -6.85
N ASN A 439 1.82 -1.56 -6.60
CA ASN A 439 0.77 -1.22 -5.63
C ASN A 439 1.30 -0.87 -4.23
N VAL A 440 2.31 -1.62 -3.76
CA VAL A 440 2.95 -1.39 -2.46
C VAL A 440 3.70 -0.06 -2.44
N ALA A 441 4.43 0.26 -3.52
CA ALA A 441 5.17 1.51 -3.64
C ALA A 441 4.23 2.72 -3.70
N ALA A 442 3.11 2.60 -4.43
CA ALA A 442 2.07 3.62 -4.48
C ALA A 442 1.50 3.91 -3.08
N ALA A 443 1.14 2.88 -2.32
CA ALA A 443 0.66 3.05 -0.95
C ALA A 443 1.72 3.71 -0.04
N ALA A 444 2.95 3.18 -0.05
CA ALA A 444 4.06 3.69 0.77
C ALA A 444 4.42 5.16 0.46
N LEU A 445 4.23 5.59 -0.79
CA LEU A 445 4.47 6.97 -1.21
C LEU A 445 3.37 7.93 -0.73
N ILE A 446 2.11 7.52 -0.83
CA ILE A 446 0.97 8.43 -0.65
C ILE A 446 0.53 8.51 0.83
N LEU A 447 0.58 7.41 1.57
CA LEU A 447 0.14 7.32 2.98
C LEU A 447 0.76 8.37 3.91
N PRO A 448 2.08 8.65 3.85
CA PRO A 448 2.72 9.70 4.68
C PRO A 448 2.19 11.11 4.44
N ILE A 449 1.56 11.35 3.29
CA ILE A 449 0.97 12.65 2.95
C ILE A 449 -0.48 12.71 3.43
N VAL A 450 -1.27 11.67 3.14
CA VAL A 450 -2.72 11.71 3.37
C VAL A 450 -3.10 11.49 4.83
N ILE A 451 -2.35 10.70 5.60
CA ILE A 451 -2.65 10.46 7.02
C ILE A 451 -2.56 11.77 7.83
N PRO A 452 -1.46 12.55 7.77
CA PRO A 452 -1.38 13.85 8.44
C PRO A 452 -2.43 14.85 7.94
N MET A 453 -2.75 14.82 6.64
CA MET A 453 -3.81 15.65 6.08
C MET A 453 -5.19 15.33 6.69
N ALA A 454 -5.52 14.05 6.88
CA ALA A 454 -6.76 13.65 7.54
C ALA A 454 -6.84 14.20 8.97
N GLN A 455 -5.74 14.12 9.73
CA GLN A 455 -5.66 14.66 11.09
C GLN A 455 -5.91 16.18 11.13
N LEU A 456 -5.38 16.93 10.16
CA LEU A 456 -5.63 18.38 10.09
C LEU A 456 -7.09 18.74 9.77
N GLU A 457 -7.79 17.89 9.00
CA GLU A 457 -9.22 18.06 8.71
C GLU A 457 -10.14 17.47 9.79
N GLY A 458 -9.59 16.92 10.87
CA GLY A 458 -10.39 16.20 11.86
C GLY A 458 -11.10 14.96 11.32
N VAL A 459 -10.65 14.41 10.18
CA VAL A 459 -11.13 13.13 9.64
C VAL A 459 -10.33 12.00 10.30
N ASP A 460 -11.02 10.92 10.70
CA ASP A 460 -10.34 9.74 11.23
C ASP A 460 -9.31 9.22 10.21
N PRO A 461 -8.00 9.20 10.55
CA PRO A 461 -6.96 8.77 9.62
C PRO A 461 -7.10 7.32 9.16
N THR A 462 -7.82 6.49 9.93
CA THR A 462 -8.16 5.11 9.60
C THR A 462 -8.90 5.03 8.28
N VAL A 463 -9.76 6.01 7.99
CA VAL A 463 -10.54 6.12 6.75
C VAL A 463 -9.62 6.23 5.54
N LEU A 464 -8.56 7.04 5.62
CA LEU A 464 -7.62 7.20 4.51
C LEU A 464 -6.60 6.08 4.38
N ALA A 465 -6.20 5.47 5.51
CA ALA A 465 -5.38 4.27 5.48
C ALA A 465 -6.12 3.12 4.78
N LEU A 466 -7.38 2.87 5.17
CA LEU A 466 -8.24 1.89 4.50
C LEU A 466 -8.51 2.25 3.04
N CYS A 467 -8.74 3.54 2.76
CA CYS A 467 -8.91 4.05 1.40
C CYS A 467 -7.74 3.66 0.49
N LEU A 468 -6.51 3.99 0.86
CA LEU A 468 -5.36 3.68 0.01
C LEU A 468 -5.06 2.19 -0.05
N GLY A 469 -5.18 1.47 1.07
CA GLY A 469 -4.98 0.03 1.09
C GLY A 469 -5.95 -0.72 0.17
N THR A 470 -7.17 -0.20 -0.01
CA THR A 470 -8.17 -0.80 -0.89
C THR A 470 -8.09 -0.26 -2.32
N ALA A 471 -8.01 1.05 -2.53
CA ALA A 471 -8.03 1.68 -3.85
C ALA A 471 -6.81 1.37 -4.72
N THR A 472 -5.63 1.19 -4.11
CA THR A 472 -4.42 0.73 -4.82
C THR A 472 -4.51 -0.72 -5.32
N SER A 473 -5.61 -1.42 -5.04
CA SER A 473 -5.92 -2.72 -5.67
C SER A 473 -6.41 -2.60 -7.11
N PHE A 474 -6.78 -1.39 -7.56
CA PHE A 474 -7.37 -1.14 -8.87
C PHE A 474 -6.36 -0.75 -9.95
N ALA A 475 -5.24 -1.48 -10.01
CA ALA A 475 -4.26 -1.39 -11.09
C ALA A 475 -4.77 -2.06 -12.38
N MET A 476 -5.79 -1.47 -13.02
CA MET A 476 -6.55 -2.10 -14.11
C MET A 476 -6.21 -1.57 -15.52
N LEU A 477 -5.38 -0.53 -15.66
CA LEU A 477 -5.10 0.15 -16.92
C LEU A 477 -3.85 -0.38 -17.63
N LEU A 478 -2.85 -0.82 -16.87
CA LEU A 478 -1.54 -1.21 -17.41
C LEU A 478 -1.13 -2.61 -16.93
N VAL A 479 -0.39 -3.32 -17.80
CA VAL A 479 0.15 -4.66 -17.50
C VAL A 479 1.11 -4.62 -16.32
N ILE A 480 1.93 -3.57 -16.25
CA ILE A 480 2.97 -3.42 -15.23
C ILE A 480 2.42 -3.02 -13.86
N GLY A 481 1.16 -2.58 -13.78
CA GLY A 481 0.60 -2.04 -12.55
C GLY A 481 0.57 -3.05 -11.40
N CYS A 482 0.30 -4.33 -11.67
CA CYS A 482 0.31 -5.36 -10.63
C CYS A 482 0.73 -6.75 -11.14
N PRO A 483 1.27 -7.62 -10.25
CA PRO A 483 1.65 -8.98 -10.61
C PRO A 483 0.52 -9.82 -11.24
N PRO A 484 -0.74 -9.78 -10.75
CA PRO A 484 -1.88 -10.41 -11.43
C PRO A 484 -1.96 -10.16 -12.94
N ASN A 485 -1.81 -8.90 -13.36
CA ASN A 485 -1.87 -8.53 -14.78
C ASN A 485 -0.64 -9.01 -15.55
N ALA A 486 0.55 -8.87 -14.96
CA ALA A 486 1.80 -9.30 -15.57
C ALA A 486 1.83 -10.82 -15.79
N ILE A 487 1.40 -11.60 -14.80
CA ILE A 487 1.32 -13.07 -14.88
C ILE A 487 0.35 -13.47 -15.99
N ALA A 488 -0.87 -12.91 -16.00
CA ALA A 488 -1.86 -13.20 -17.05
C ALA A 488 -1.36 -12.82 -18.46
N TYR A 489 -0.64 -11.69 -18.57
CA TYR A 489 -0.09 -11.24 -19.84
C TYR A 489 1.10 -12.07 -20.33
N SER A 490 1.83 -12.73 -19.44
CA SER A 490 3.01 -13.53 -19.80
C SER A 490 2.69 -14.67 -20.78
N PHE A 491 1.46 -15.21 -20.71
CA PHE A 491 0.95 -16.26 -21.59
C PHE A 491 0.50 -15.78 -22.98
N LYS A 492 0.44 -14.45 -23.22
CA LYS A 492 0.15 -13.83 -24.54
C LYS A 492 -1.23 -14.14 -25.15
N TYR A 493 -2.23 -14.49 -24.34
CA TYR A 493 -3.62 -14.70 -24.81
C TYR A 493 -4.42 -13.40 -25.04
N PHE A 494 -3.86 -12.23 -24.69
CA PHE A 494 -4.45 -10.92 -24.94
C PHE A 494 -3.33 -9.89 -25.18
N LYS A 495 -3.67 -8.72 -25.75
CA LYS A 495 -2.72 -7.62 -25.97
C LYS A 495 -2.76 -6.66 -24.79
N ALA A 496 -1.67 -5.95 -24.52
CA ALA A 496 -1.65 -4.94 -23.44
C ALA A 496 -2.76 -3.89 -23.58
N SER A 497 -3.10 -3.51 -24.81
CA SER A 497 -4.21 -2.59 -25.11
C SER A 497 -5.59 -3.13 -24.72
N ASP A 498 -5.77 -4.45 -24.64
CA ASP A 498 -7.02 -5.06 -24.18
C ASP A 498 -7.25 -4.82 -22.69
N ILE A 499 -6.18 -4.87 -21.86
CA ILE A 499 -6.24 -4.48 -20.44
C ILE A 499 -6.64 -3.01 -20.34
N THR A 500 -5.94 -2.11 -21.03
CA THR A 500 -6.26 -0.67 -20.96
C THR A 500 -7.70 -0.39 -21.36
N ARG A 501 -8.20 -1.04 -22.43
CA ARG A 501 -9.58 -0.86 -22.91
C ARG A 501 -10.61 -1.27 -21.86
N VAL A 502 -10.42 -2.44 -21.22
CA VAL A 502 -11.32 -2.90 -20.16
C VAL A 502 -11.15 -2.06 -18.89
N GLY A 503 -9.91 -1.70 -18.57
CA GLY A 503 -9.51 -0.94 -17.39
C GLY A 503 -10.10 0.46 -17.36
N LEU A 504 -10.21 1.12 -18.50
CA LEU A 504 -10.86 2.44 -18.62
C LEU A 504 -12.34 2.40 -18.22
N VAL A 505 -12.99 1.23 -18.32
CA VAL A 505 -14.37 1.02 -17.87
C VAL A 505 -14.39 0.46 -16.44
N ALA A 506 -13.52 -0.50 -16.14
CA ALA A 506 -13.49 -1.17 -14.84
C ALA A 506 -13.06 -0.23 -13.71
N THR A 507 -12.02 0.58 -13.90
CA THR A 507 -11.48 1.47 -12.86
C THR A 507 -12.54 2.43 -12.30
N PRO A 508 -13.29 3.21 -13.11
CA PRO A 508 -14.33 4.10 -12.57
C PRO A 508 -15.48 3.32 -11.92
N VAL A 509 -15.92 2.20 -12.51
CA VAL A 509 -16.99 1.37 -11.93
C VAL A 509 -16.59 0.83 -10.56
N LEU A 510 -15.38 0.28 -10.44
CA LEU A 510 -14.85 -0.28 -9.20
C LEU A 510 -14.61 0.79 -8.14
N LEU A 511 -14.13 1.97 -8.53
CA LEU A 511 -13.98 3.12 -7.62
C LEU A 511 -15.34 3.61 -7.11
N ILE A 512 -16.35 3.72 -7.97
CA ILE A 512 -17.71 4.10 -7.55
C ILE A 512 -18.26 3.08 -6.57
N LEU A 513 -18.08 1.78 -6.83
CA LEU A 513 -18.50 0.72 -5.91
C LEU A 513 -17.74 0.78 -4.58
N LEU A 514 -16.42 1.00 -4.62
CA LEU A 514 -15.61 1.16 -3.42
C LEU A 514 -16.11 2.31 -2.54
N ILE A 515 -16.31 3.49 -3.14
CA ILE A 515 -16.81 4.69 -2.46
C ILE A 515 -18.22 4.46 -1.92
N SER A 516 -19.08 3.81 -2.70
CA SER A 516 -20.48 3.53 -2.30
C SER A 516 -20.53 2.56 -1.12
N VAL A 517 -19.72 1.50 -1.16
CA VAL A 517 -19.61 0.54 -0.05
C VAL A 517 -19.06 1.24 1.18
N ALA A 518 -18.00 2.04 1.07
CA ALA A 518 -17.49 2.83 2.19
C ALA A 518 -18.56 3.75 2.79
N ALA A 519 -19.25 4.54 1.96
CA ALA A 519 -20.29 5.48 2.41
C ALA A 519 -21.46 4.84 3.14
N VAL A 520 -21.87 3.63 2.74
CA VAL A 520 -22.99 2.92 3.37
C VAL A 520 -22.51 2.06 4.54
N TRP A 521 -21.52 1.21 4.31
CA TRP A 521 -21.10 0.18 5.27
C TRP A 521 -20.36 0.79 6.46
N TRP A 522 -19.48 1.76 6.24
CA TRP A 522 -18.73 2.37 7.34
C TRP A 522 -19.60 3.26 8.21
N LYS A 523 -20.64 3.86 7.64
CA LYS A 523 -21.67 4.57 8.39
C LYS A 523 -22.45 3.62 9.31
N ILE A 524 -22.78 2.42 8.83
CA ILE A 524 -23.44 1.38 9.65
C ILE A 524 -22.54 0.95 10.81
N LEU A 525 -21.23 0.84 10.56
CA LEU A 525 -20.24 0.46 11.57
C LEU A 525 -19.83 1.61 12.52
N GLY A 526 -20.25 2.86 12.23
CA GLY A 526 -19.90 4.04 13.03
C GLY A 526 -18.46 4.54 12.86
N LEU A 527 -17.79 4.19 11.76
CA LEU A 527 -16.45 4.69 11.43
C LEU A 527 -16.51 6.11 10.83
N VAL A 528 -17.61 6.47 10.16
CA VAL A 528 -17.80 7.74 9.43
C VAL A 528 -19.18 8.36 9.60
#